data_AF-A0A6P3Y962-F1
#
_entry.id   AF-A0A6P3Y962-F1
#
_cell.length_a   1.000
_cell.length_b   1.000
_cell.length_c   1.000
_cell.angle_alpha   90.00
_cell.angle_beta   90.00
_cell.angle_gamma   90.00
#
_symmetry.space_group_name_H-M   'P 1'
#
loop_
_entity.id
_entity.type
_entity.pdbx_description
1 polymer ?
#
loop_
_entity_poly.entity_id
_entity_poly.type
_entity_poly.pdbx_seq_one_letter_code
_entity_poly.pdbx_strand_id
1 'polypeptide(L)'
;KILHSTKHIVKGFNYKLLKPWLGEGLLISKGMKWQNRRKILTPAFHFSILKQFVEILIEEGNRAAKSFKNTEESVIDDLLHFTSHHTLNAICGIYI
;
A
#
# COMPACT_ATOMS: atom_id res chain seq x y z
N LYS A 1 23.48 -4.00 10.99
CA LYS A 1 22.34 -3.43 10.24
C LYS A 1 21.93 -4.36 9.09
N ILE A 2 20.98 -5.28 9.31
CA ILE A 2 20.55 -6.26 8.28
C ILE A 2 19.61 -5.63 7.25
N LEU A 3 18.66 -4.79 7.70
CA LEU A 3 17.64 -4.17 6.84
C LEU A 3 18.18 -3.13 5.84
N HIS A 4 19.36 -2.56 6.09
CA HIS A 4 20.04 -1.64 5.16
C HIS A 4 20.98 -2.36 4.19
N SER A 5 21.11 -3.69 4.29
CA SER A 5 22.03 -4.46 3.46
C SER A 5 21.47 -4.66 2.05
N THR A 6 22.27 -4.34 1.05
CA THR A 6 22.01 -4.69 -0.37
C THR A 6 22.32 -6.16 -0.68
N LYS A 7 22.97 -6.88 0.25
CA LYS A 7 23.33 -8.30 0.12
C LYS A 7 22.24 -9.23 0.64
N HIS A 8 21.52 -8.84 1.71
CA HIS A 8 20.48 -9.65 2.36
C HIS A 8 19.07 -9.26 1.92
N ILE A 9 18.78 -9.38 0.62
CA ILE A 9 17.47 -9.02 0.02
C ILE A 9 16.53 -10.22 -0.20
N VAL A 10 16.95 -11.41 0.23
CA VAL A 10 16.18 -12.64 0.09
C VAL A 10 14.96 -12.61 1.03
N LYS A 11 13.78 -12.84 0.47
CA LYS A 11 12.51 -12.87 1.21
C LYS A 11 12.26 -14.21 1.88
N GLY A 12 11.55 -14.18 3.02
CA GLY A 12 11.17 -15.35 3.80
C GLY A 12 10.23 -16.31 3.05
N PHE A 13 10.04 -17.51 3.61
CA PHE A 13 9.24 -18.57 2.98
C PHE A 13 7.79 -18.16 2.72
N ASN A 14 7.21 -17.33 3.57
CA ASN A 14 5.85 -16.79 3.44
C ASN A 14 5.60 -16.06 2.11
N TYR A 15 6.62 -15.46 1.50
CA TYR A 15 6.49 -14.81 0.19
C TYR A 15 6.22 -15.81 -0.95
N LYS A 16 6.46 -17.12 -0.75
CA LYS A 16 6.07 -18.15 -1.73
C LYS A 16 4.56 -18.24 -1.91
N LEU A 17 3.78 -17.93 -0.86
CA LEU A 17 2.31 -17.92 -0.92
C LEU A 17 1.77 -16.82 -1.84
N LEU A 18 2.53 -15.73 -2.01
CA LEU A 18 2.17 -14.62 -2.89
C LEU A 18 2.54 -14.89 -4.37
N LYS A 19 3.33 -15.92 -4.65
CA LYS A 19 3.86 -16.19 -6.01
C LYS A 19 2.77 -16.48 -7.04
N PRO A 20 1.69 -17.23 -6.74
CA PRO A 20 0.62 -17.46 -7.72
C PRO A 20 -0.11 -16.17 -8.13
N TRP A 21 -0.16 -15.17 -7.24
CA TRP A 21 -0.87 -13.91 -7.48
C TRP A 21 0.03 -12.85 -8.11
N LEU A 22 1.26 -12.70 -7.61
CA LEU A 22 2.17 -11.61 -7.99
C LEU A 22 3.33 -12.05 -8.89
N GLY A 23 3.43 -13.35 -9.20
CA GLY A 23 4.49 -13.93 -10.01
C GLY A 23 5.89 -13.60 -9.48
N GLU A 24 6.75 -13.08 -10.37
CA GLU A 24 8.06 -12.53 -9.99
C GLU A 24 8.05 -10.99 -9.97
N GLY A 25 6.96 -10.41 -9.46
CA GLY A 25 6.80 -8.98 -9.25
C GLY A 25 7.76 -8.39 -8.21
N LEU A 26 7.63 -7.08 -7.93
CA LEU A 26 8.58 -6.34 -7.08
C LEU A 26 8.72 -6.95 -5.67
N LEU A 27 7.64 -7.42 -5.06
CA LEU A 27 7.67 -7.98 -3.70
C LEU A 27 8.41 -9.32 -3.61
N ILE A 28 8.44 -10.09 -4.69
CA ILE A 28 8.91 -11.48 -4.72
C ILE A 28 10.28 -11.61 -5.39
N SER A 29 10.53 -10.78 -6.42
CA SER A 29 11.79 -10.77 -7.16
C SER A 29 13.00 -10.51 -6.25
N LYS A 30 14.16 -10.99 -6.70
CA LYS A 30 15.45 -10.91 -5.99
C LYS A 30 16.55 -10.38 -6.92
N GLY A 31 17.69 -10.00 -6.34
CA GLY A 31 18.89 -9.63 -7.09
C GLY A 31 18.65 -8.50 -8.11
N MET A 32 19.28 -8.62 -9.27
CA MET A 32 19.19 -7.66 -10.38
C MET A 32 17.74 -7.44 -10.85
N LYS A 33 16.91 -8.48 -10.85
CA LYS A 33 15.49 -8.38 -11.25
C LYS A 33 14.71 -7.46 -10.33
N TRP A 34 14.93 -7.56 -9.02
CA TRP A 34 14.35 -6.65 -8.03
C TRP A 34 14.86 -5.23 -8.20
N GLN A 35 16.17 -5.06 -8.37
CA GLN A 35 16.80 -3.75 -8.54
C GLN A 35 16.25 -3.01 -9.77
N ASN A 36 16.17 -3.68 -10.91
CA ASN A 36 15.65 -3.10 -12.15
C ASN A 36 14.18 -2.69 -12.01
N ARG A 37 13.34 -3.56 -11.45
CA ARG A 37 11.91 -3.26 -11.23
C ARG A 37 11.71 -2.12 -10.24
N ARG A 38 12.50 -2.07 -9.16
CA ARG A 38 12.48 -0.96 -8.20
C ARG A 38 12.90 0.34 -8.87
N LYS A 39 13.97 0.33 -9.67
CA LYS A 39 14.44 1.51 -10.42
C LYS A 39 13.36 2.09 -11.33
N ILE A 40 12.58 1.23 -12.00
CA ILE A 40 11.46 1.64 -12.86
C ILE A 40 10.30 2.23 -12.04
N LEU A 41 9.99 1.67 -10.87
CA LEU A 41 8.85 2.08 -10.05
C LEU A 41 9.12 3.29 -9.15
N THR A 42 10.35 3.50 -8.68
CA THR A 42 10.70 4.61 -7.76
C THR A 42 10.23 5.99 -8.23
N PRO A 43 10.30 6.37 -9.53
CA PRO A 43 9.80 7.66 -10.00
C PRO A 43 8.31 7.90 -9.73
N ALA A 44 7.48 6.84 -9.71
CA ALA A 44 6.05 6.94 -9.39
C ALA A 44 5.79 7.36 -7.93
N PHE A 45 6.80 7.28 -7.07
CA PHE A 45 6.76 7.73 -5.67
C PHE A 45 7.61 8.99 -5.45
N HIS A 46 7.87 9.75 -6.51
CA HIS A 46 8.50 11.07 -6.40
C HIS A 46 7.53 12.08 -5.76
N PHE A 47 8.04 13.05 -5.00
CA PHE A 47 7.23 14.01 -4.24
C PHE A 47 6.15 14.72 -5.06
N SER A 48 6.44 15.07 -6.32
CA SER A 48 5.47 15.72 -7.22
C SER A 48 4.23 14.85 -7.50
N ILE A 49 4.40 13.53 -7.55
CA ILE A 49 3.31 12.57 -7.76
C ILE A 49 2.64 12.26 -6.41
N LEU A 50 3.42 12.09 -5.34
CA LEU A 50 2.87 11.86 -3.99
C LEU A 50 1.92 12.98 -3.55
N LYS A 51 2.16 14.24 -3.95
CA LYS A 51 1.22 15.34 -3.69
C LYS A 51 -0.18 15.09 -4.24
N GLN A 52 -0.29 14.46 -5.40
CA GLN A 52 -1.58 14.10 -6.01
C GLN A 52 -2.27 13.00 -5.19
N PHE A 53 -1.50 12.05 -4.64
CA PHE A 53 -2.04 11.00 -3.78
C PHE A 53 -2.56 11.55 -2.45
N VAL A 54 -1.94 12.61 -1.92
CA VAL A 54 -2.36 13.25 -0.67
C VAL A 54 -3.78 13.81 -0.77
N GLU A 55 -4.16 14.38 -1.92
CA GLU A 55 -5.53 14.91 -2.11
C GLU A 55 -6.58 13.80 -1.96
N ILE A 56 -6.32 12.64 -2.57
CA ILE A 56 -7.18 11.45 -2.51
C ILE A 56 -7.23 10.88 -1.09
N LEU A 57 -6.08 10.82 -0.40
CA LEU A 57 -6.01 10.36 0.99
C LEU A 57 -6.78 11.29 1.94
N ILE A 58 -6.71 12.61 1.72
CA ILE A 58 -7.49 13.59 2.49
C ILE A 58 -8.98 13.41 2.23
N GLU A 59 -9.38 13.20 0.97
CA GLU A 59 -10.77 12.98 0.61
C GLU A 59 -11.35 11.72 1.27
N GLU A 60 -10.65 10.59 1.19
CA GLU A 60 -11.04 9.35 1.88
C GLU A 60 -11.01 9.49 3.40
N GLY A 61 -10.03 10.21 3.96
CA GLY A 61 -9.98 10.51 5.39
C GLY A 61 -11.19 11.32 5.85
N ASN A 62 -11.65 12.27 5.03
CA ASN A 62 -12.87 13.02 5.30
C ASN A 62 -14.13 12.15 5.17
N ARG A 63 -14.19 11.22 4.21
CA ARG A 63 -15.28 10.23 4.11
C ARG A 63 -15.34 9.33 5.34
N ALA A 64 -14.19 8.81 5.77
CA ALA A 64 -14.04 8.03 6.98
C ALA A 64 -14.52 8.82 8.21
N ALA A 65 -14.08 10.07 8.37
CA ALA A 65 -14.50 10.92 9.49
C ALA A 65 -16.01 11.24 9.48
N LYS A 66 -16.62 11.44 8.29
CA LYS A 66 -18.07 11.69 8.15
C LYS A 66 -18.91 10.48 8.55
N SER A 67 -18.43 9.26 8.34
CA SER A 67 -19.15 8.03 8.71
C SER A 67 -19.45 7.96 10.22
N PHE A 68 -18.65 8.63 11.05
CA PHE A 68 -18.85 8.71 12.50
C PHE A 68 -19.83 9.81 12.94
N LYS A 69 -20.12 10.80 12.08
CA LYS A 69 -20.98 11.94 12.46
C LYS A 69 -22.47 11.63 12.37
N ASN A 70 -22.84 10.54 11.69
CA ASN A 70 -24.24 10.17 11.44
C ASN A 70 -24.74 9.06 12.39
N THR A 71 -23.95 8.67 13.38
CA THR A 71 -24.28 7.59 14.33
C THR A 71 -24.34 8.18 15.72
N GLU A 72 -25.47 8.01 16.43
CA GLU A 72 -25.64 8.48 17.82
C GLU A 72 -24.70 7.76 18.80
N GLU A 73 -24.20 6.59 18.42
CA GLU A 73 -23.20 5.81 19.12
C GLU A 73 -21.98 5.63 18.20
N SER A 74 -20.86 6.27 18.53
CA SER A 74 -19.65 6.33 17.71
C SER A 74 -18.76 5.08 17.85
N VAL A 75 -19.39 3.91 17.89
CA VAL A 75 -18.71 2.61 18.00
C VAL A 75 -18.62 1.99 16.61
N ILE A 76 -17.40 1.56 16.25
CA ILE A 76 -17.19 0.76 15.05
C ILE A 76 -17.34 -0.71 15.44
N ASP A 77 -18.42 -1.34 15.00
CA ASP A 77 -18.69 -2.75 15.29
C ASP A 77 -17.64 -3.67 14.67
N ASP A 78 -17.11 -3.30 13.49
CA ASP A 78 -16.06 -4.03 12.79
C ASP A 78 -14.96 -3.09 12.26
N LEU A 79 -13.92 -2.90 13.08
CA LEU A 79 -12.76 -2.07 12.74
C LEU A 79 -12.01 -2.61 11.52
N LEU A 80 -11.97 -3.93 11.33
CA LEU A 80 -11.27 -4.54 10.20
C LEU A 80 -12.00 -4.21 8.90
N HIS A 81 -13.33 -4.36 8.87
CA HIS A 81 -14.14 -3.97 7.71
C HIS A 81 -14.00 -2.48 7.41
N PHE A 82 -14.12 -1.64 8.44
CA PHE A 82 -13.99 -0.18 8.31
C PHE A 82 -12.64 0.24 7.71
N THR A 83 -11.55 -0.24 8.30
CA THR A 83 -10.20 0.11 7.84
C THR A 83 -9.91 -0.46 6.45
N SER A 84 -10.33 -1.70 6.18
CA SER A 84 -10.18 -2.32 4.86
C SER A 84 -10.93 -1.55 3.78
N HIS A 85 -12.17 -1.10 4.05
CA HIS A 85 -12.97 -0.34 3.10
C HIS A 85 -12.30 0.98 2.71
N HIS A 86 -11.93 1.80 3.70
CA HIS A 86 -11.35 3.12 3.42
C HIS A 86 -9.92 3.04 2.85
N THR A 87 -9.10 2.09 3.29
CA THR A 87 -7.76 1.92 2.72
C THR A 87 -7.80 1.34 1.31
N LEU A 88 -8.79 0.50 0.99
CA LEU A 88 -9.02 0.01 -0.37
C LEU A 88 -9.48 1.14 -1.30
N ASN A 89 -10.43 1.97 -0.87
CA ASN A 89 -10.87 3.12 -1.68
C ASN A 89 -9.70 4.09 -1.92
N ALA A 90 -8.89 4.35 -0.89
CA ALA A 90 -7.71 5.20 -1.02
C ALA A 90 -6.70 4.66 -2.04
N ILE A 91 -6.35 3.37 -1.96
CA ILE A 91 -5.39 2.79 -2.89
C ILE A 91 -5.97 2.68 -4.30
N CYS A 92 -7.26 2.34 -4.46
CA CYS A 92 -7.91 2.28 -5.77
C CYS A 92 -8.03 3.67 -6.41
N GLY A 93 -8.38 4.70 -5.64
CA GLY A 93 -8.48 6.07 -6.14
C GLY A 93 -7.15 6.64 -6.63
N ILE A 94 -6.02 6.18 -6.08
CA ILE A 94 -4.68 6.57 -6.56
C ILE A 94 -4.37 6.02 -7.97
N TYR A 95 -4.99 4.91 -8.36
CA TYR A 95 -4.68 4.19 -9.61
C TYR A 95 -5.81 4.24 -10.66
N ILE A 96 -6.93 4.88 -10.35
CA ILE A 96 -8.10 5.11 -11.23
C ILE A 96 -8.23 6.61 -11.47
#